data_AF-A0A2E6AXC8-F1
#
_entry.id   AF-A0A2E6AXC8-F1
#
_cell.length_a   1.000
_cell.length_b   1.000
_cell.length_c   1.000
_cell.angle_alpha   90.00
_cell.angle_beta   90.00
_cell.angle_gamma   90.00
#
_symmetry.space_group_name_H-M   'P 1'
#
loop_
_entity.id
_entity.type
_entity.pdbx_description
1 polymer ?
#
loop_
_entity_poly.entity_id
_entity_poly.type
_entity_poly.pdbx_seq_one_letter_code
_entity_poly.pdbx_strand_id
1 'polypeptide(L)'
;MTERSQRMIATIVILFAFMISNERQFSLEKQMYCPCKKGVLYDHDSRSADQLKKLISVLIKSPTNSHDVQSLILKDFKTNKRLSNCLAAKYKNYQSKSYLQDYEIFEIISACYGEDLIRNESSAVLYLVTFIILTLGFCSVWFFIKKSKVF
;
A
#
# COMPACT_ATOMS: atom_id res chain seq x y z
N MET A 1 24.68 25.32 -5.38
CA MET A 1 24.36 23.89 -5.31
C MET A 1 24.86 23.24 -6.60
N THR A 2 25.73 22.25 -6.55
CA THR A 2 26.35 21.67 -7.76
C THR A 2 25.46 20.59 -8.38
N GLU A 3 25.56 20.38 -9.69
CA GLU A 3 24.79 19.36 -10.44
C GLU A 3 24.94 17.94 -9.83
N ARG A 4 26.10 17.65 -9.25
CA ARG A 4 26.38 16.42 -8.49
C ARG A 4 25.50 16.26 -7.25
N SER A 5 25.28 17.34 -6.49
CA SER A 5 24.41 17.33 -5.32
C SER A 5 22.95 17.12 -5.70
N GLN A 6 22.49 17.67 -6.83
CA GLN A 6 21.11 17.47 -7.31
C GLN A 6 20.85 16.02 -7.74
N ARG A 7 21.79 15.39 -8.45
CA ARG A 7 21.68 13.98 -8.85
C ARG A 7 21.64 13.04 -7.63
N MET A 8 22.47 13.30 -6.63
CA MET A 8 22.50 12.50 -5.40
C MET A 8 21.18 12.59 -4.63
N ILE A 9 20.62 13.79 -4.49
CA ILE A 9 19.31 14.00 -3.84
C ILE A 9 18.20 13.29 -4.64
N ALA A 10 18.20 13.39 -5.97
CA ALA A 10 17.22 12.72 -6.81
C ALA A 10 17.27 11.19 -6.66
N THR A 11 18.46 10.58 -6.65
CA THR A 11 18.62 9.14 -6.42
C THR A 11 18.08 8.71 -5.05
N ILE A 12 18.38 9.47 -4.00
CA ILE A 12 17.90 9.19 -2.65
C ILE A 12 16.37 9.26 -2.59
N VAL A 13 15.76 10.31 -3.18
CA VAL A 13 14.30 10.47 -3.24
C VAL A 13 13.63 9.32 -3.98
N ILE A 14 14.21 8.87 -5.10
CA ILE A 14 13.69 7.71 -5.87
C ILE A 14 13.75 6.43 -5.03
N LEU A 15 14.86 6.19 -4.33
CA LEU A 15 15.02 5.02 -3.45
C LEU A 15 13.99 5.03 -2.31
N PHE A 16 13.79 6.17 -1.65
CA PHE A 16 12.77 6.31 -0.61
C PHE A 16 11.35 6.10 -1.16
N ALA A 17 11.02 6.67 -2.31
CA ALA A 17 9.72 6.47 -2.94
C ALA A 17 9.47 4.98 -3.27
N PHE A 18 10.49 4.26 -3.73
CA PHE A 18 10.42 2.83 -4.00
C PHE A 18 10.21 2.01 -2.72
N MET A 19 10.95 2.32 -1.64
CA MET A 19 10.78 1.65 -0.34
C MET A 19 9.37 1.86 0.23
N ILE A 20 8.86 3.10 0.19
CA ILE A 20 7.49 3.43 0.66
C ILE A 20 6.44 2.66 -0.14
N SER A 21 6.59 2.58 -1.47
CA SER A 21 5.66 1.84 -2.32
C SER A 21 5.64 0.35 -2.00
N ASN A 22 6.80 -0.27 -1.75
CA ASN A 22 6.90 -1.68 -1.40
C ASN A 22 6.34 -1.97 0.00
N GLU A 23 6.64 -1.13 0.99
CA GLU A 23 6.10 -1.27 2.35
C GLU A 23 4.58 -1.17 2.35
N ARG A 24 4.06 -0.20 1.57
CA ARG A 24 2.61 -0.04 1.38
C ARG A 24 1.97 -1.26 0.72
N GLN A 25 2.59 -1.80 -0.32
CA GLN A 25 2.11 -3.03 -0.98
C GLN A 25 2.08 -4.20 0.00
N PHE A 26 3.16 -4.40 0.75
CA PHE A 26 3.25 -5.43 1.77
C PHE A 26 2.17 -5.30 2.86
N SER A 27 1.92 -4.08 3.32
CA SER A 27 0.88 -3.80 4.31
C SER A 27 -0.53 -4.15 3.79
N LEU A 28 -0.84 -3.79 2.53
CA LEU A 28 -2.11 -4.13 1.90
C LEU A 28 -2.26 -5.64 1.69
N GLU A 29 -1.21 -6.32 1.23
CA GLU A 29 -1.24 -7.78 1.01
C GLU A 29 -1.41 -8.58 2.33
N LYS A 30 -0.91 -8.07 3.45
CA LYS A 30 -1.12 -8.71 4.77
C LYS A 30 -2.54 -8.57 5.31
N GLN A 31 -3.22 -7.49 4.95
CA GLN A 31 -4.58 -7.20 5.41
C GLN A 31 -5.66 -7.89 4.56
N MET A 32 -5.31 -8.37 3.37
CA MET A 32 -6.22 -9.14 2.51
C MET A 32 -6.13 -10.63 2.83
N TYR A 33 -7.29 -11.24 3.06
CA TYR A 33 -7.42 -12.67 3.32
C TYR A 33 -7.91 -13.40 2.07
N CYS A 34 -7.24 -14.47 1.70
CA CYS A 34 -7.67 -15.33 0.61
C CYS A 34 -8.49 -16.52 1.18
N PRO A 35 -9.81 -16.58 0.95
CA PRO A 35 -10.65 -17.64 1.49
C PRO A 35 -10.29 -19.03 0.95
N CYS A 36 -9.67 -19.09 -0.23
CA CYS A 36 -9.35 -20.33 -0.94
C CYS A 36 -8.35 -21.24 -0.20
N LYS A 37 -7.35 -20.66 0.49
CA LYS A 37 -6.34 -21.41 1.28
C LYS A 37 -6.33 -21.05 2.77
N LYS A 38 -7.30 -20.26 3.23
CA LYS A 38 -7.36 -19.76 4.60
C LYS A 38 -6.06 -19.07 5.05
N GLY A 39 -5.58 -18.08 4.29
CA GLY A 39 -4.34 -17.35 4.61
C GLY A 39 -4.34 -15.92 4.09
N VAL A 40 -3.31 -15.15 4.46
CA VAL A 40 -3.13 -13.78 3.95
C VAL A 40 -2.70 -13.81 2.48
N LEU A 41 -3.05 -12.77 1.72
CA LEU A 41 -2.72 -12.66 0.31
C LEU A 41 -1.21 -12.68 0.09
N TYR A 42 -0.45 -12.05 1.00
CA TYR A 42 1.01 -11.99 0.97
C TYR A 42 1.64 -13.39 0.79
N ASP A 43 1.20 -14.39 1.57
CA ASP A 43 1.76 -15.74 1.55
C ASP A 43 1.15 -16.66 0.48
N HIS A 44 0.35 -16.10 -0.44
CA HIS A 44 -0.42 -16.88 -1.40
C HIS A 44 0.19 -16.87 -2.81
N ASP A 45 0.52 -18.06 -3.32
CA ASP A 45 1.23 -18.25 -4.61
C ASP A 45 0.34 -18.72 -5.76
N SER A 46 -0.99 -18.67 -5.60
CA SER A 46 -1.89 -19.00 -6.71
C SER A 46 -1.82 -17.92 -7.79
N ARG A 47 -2.07 -18.31 -9.05
CA ARG A 47 -2.22 -17.37 -10.17
C ARG A 47 -3.18 -16.21 -9.89
N SER A 48 -4.31 -16.46 -9.23
CA SER A 48 -5.29 -15.42 -8.89
C SER A 48 -4.78 -14.43 -7.84
N ALA A 49 -4.04 -14.93 -6.85
CA ALA A 49 -3.35 -14.10 -5.85
C ALA A 49 -2.27 -13.24 -6.50
N ASP A 50 -1.46 -13.79 -7.41
CA ASP A 50 -0.46 -13.02 -8.16
C ASP A 50 -1.08 -11.90 -9.00
N GLN A 51 -2.23 -12.17 -9.63
CA GLN A 51 -2.98 -11.15 -10.36
C GLN A 51 -3.46 -10.03 -9.43
N LEU A 52 -3.92 -10.39 -8.23
CA LEU A 52 -4.35 -9.41 -7.24
C LEU A 52 -3.16 -8.60 -6.67
N LYS A 53 -2.03 -9.23 -6.36
CA LYS A 53 -0.78 -8.55 -5.95
C LYS A 53 -0.31 -7.56 -7.02
N LYS A 54 -0.35 -7.96 -8.29
CA LYS A 54 -0.05 -7.06 -9.43
C LYS A 54 -1.01 -5.89 -9.50
N LEU A 55 -2.30 -6.13 -9.33
CA LEU A 55 -3.31 -5.06 -9.30
C LEU A 55 -3.02 -4.06 -8.18
N ILE A 56 -2.73 -4.53 -6.97
CA ILE A 56 -2.34 -3.68 -5.84
C ILE A 56 -1.10 -2.85 -6.18
N SER A 57 -0.06 -3.49 -6.76
CA SER A 57 1.15 -2.76 -7.19
C SER A 57 0.84 -1.67 -8.22
N VAL A 58 -0.10 -1.89 -9.14
CA VAL A 58 -0.49 -0.88 -10.14
C VAL A 58 -1.23 0.28 -9.47
N LEU A 59 -2.18 -0.03 -8.58
CA LEU A 59 -2.97 0.97 -7.85
C LEU A 59 -2.11 1.83 -6.89
N ILE A 60 -0.99 1.31 -6.39
CA ILE A 60 -0.05 2.06 -5.55
C ILE A 60 0.90 2.95 -6.37
N LYS A 61 1.45 2.42 -7.47
CA LYS A 61 2.58 3.04 -8.18
C LYS A 61 2.18 4.16 -9.13
N SER A 62 0.94 4.19 -9.63
CA SER A 62 0.56 5.12 -10.69
C SER A 62 0.26 6.52 -10.16
N PRO A 63 1.06 7.56 -10.49
CA PRO A 63 0.52 8.90 -10.65
C PRO A 63 -0.46 8.81 -11.82
N THR A 64 -1.75 8.87 -11.50
CA THR A 64 -2.85 8.45 -12.36
C THR A 64 -2.88 9.18 -13.70
N ASN A 65 -2.42 8.52 -14.75
CA ASN A 65 -3.04 8.67 -16.06
C ASN A 65 -4.16 7.62 -16.11
N SER A 66 -5.40 8.07 -15.94
CA SER A 66 -6.59 7.22 -15.76
C SER A 66 -6.76 6.15 -16.85
N HIS A 67 -6.27 6.44 -18.06
CA HIS A 67 -6.34 5.59 -19.22
C HIS A 67 -5.38 4.37 -19.15
N ASP A 68 -4.23 4.51 -18.49
CA ASP A 68 -3.22 3.44 -18.39
C ASP A 68 -3.63 2.40 -17.36
N VAL A 69 -4.15 2.82 -16.21
CA VAL A 69 -4.59 1.88 -15.16
C VAL A 69 -5.82 1.09 -15.62
N GLN A 70 -6.79 1.75 -16.26
CA GLN A 70 -7.98 1.05 -16.77
C GLN A 70 -7.63 0.03 -17.86
N SER A 71 -6.72 0.40 -18.77
CA SER A 71 -6.26 -0.52 -19.82
C SER A 71 -5.43 -1.68 -19.26
N LEU A 72 -4.61 -1.45 -18.24
CA LEU A 72 -3.88 -2.50 -17.52
C LEU A 72 -4.84 -3.48 -16.83
N ILE A 73 -5.87 -2.98 -16.14
CA ILE A 73 -6.91 -3.83 -15.53
C ILE A 73 -7.58 -4.70 -16.60
N LEU A 74 -7.98 -4.11 -17.74
CA LEU A 74 -8.62 -4.85 -18.82
C LEU A 74 -7.70 -5.88 -19.48
N LYS A 75 -6.39 -5.59 -19.56
CA LYS A 75 -5.37 -6.48 -20.13
C LYS A 75 -5.08 -7.66 -19.21
N ASP A 76 -4.82 -7.40 -17.92
CA ASP A 76 -4.37 -8.41 -16.96
C ASP A 76 -5.52 -9.32 -16.48
N PHE A 77 -6.77 -8.84 -16.56
CA PHE A 77 -7.98 -9.58 -16.20
C PHE A 77 -8.85 -9.98 -17.39
N LYS A 78 -8.29 -9.98 -18.62
CA LYS A 78 -9.04 -10.28 -19.85
C LYS A 78 -9.81 -11.61 -19.82
N THR A 79 -9.30 -12.61 -19.09
CA THR A 79 -9.94 -13.93 -18.93
C THR A 79 -11.19 -13.88 -18.04
N ASN A 80 -11.35 -12.87 -17.20
CA ASN A 80 -12.52 -12.69 -16.34
C ASN A 80 -13.17 -11.32 -16.61
N LYS A 81 -13.95 -11.25 -17.70
CA LYS A 81 -14.60 -10.03 -18.18
C LYS A 81 -15.50 -9.37 -17.14
N ARG A 82 -16.15 -10.16 -16.28
CA ARG A 82 -17.00 -9.64 -15.19
C ARG A 82 -16.16 -8.88 -14.16
N LEU A 83 -15.08 -9.49 -13.72
CA LEU A 83 -14.15 -8.90 -12.75
C LEU A 83 -13.45 -7.67 -13.33
N SER A 84 -12.96 -7.75 -14.57
CA SER A 84 -12.29 -6.62 -15.23
C SER A 84 -13.21 -5.41 -15.38
N ASN A 85 -14.49 -5.64 -15.74
CA ASN A 85 -15.47 -4.57 -15.87
C ASN A 85 -15.84 -3.95 -14.52
N CYS A 86 -15.98 -4.78 -13.47
CA CYS A 86 -16.24 -4.29 -12.12
C CYS A 86 -15.08 -3.39 -11.63
N LEU A 87 -13.84 -3.87 -11.74
CA LEU A 87 -12.65 -3.14 -11.30
C LEU A 87 -12.50 -1.81 -12.06
N ALA A 88 -12.67 -1.84 -13.39
CA ALA A 88 -12.63 -0.64 -14.22
C ALA A 88 -13.73 0.37 -13.84
N ALA A 89 -14.96 -0.11 -13.57
CA ALA A 89 -16.07 0.74 -13.16
C ALA A 89 -15.83 1.38 -11.78
N LYS A 90 -15.32 0.61 -10.81
CA LYS A 90 -15.02 1.12 -9.47
C LYS A 90 -13.85 2.09 -9.48
N TYR A 91 -12.79 1.80 -10.23
CA TYR A 91 -11.65 2.69 -10.39
C TYR A 91 -12.05 4.04 -11.02
N LYS A 92 -13.03 4.07 -11.93
CA LYS A 92 -13.52 5.31 -12.57
C LYS A 92 -13.94 6.38 -11.55
N ASN A 93 -14.42 5.98 -10.36
CA ASN A 93 -14.81 6.91 -9.30
C ASN A 93 -13.62 7.68 -8.70
N TYR A 94 -12.40 7.17 -8.88
CA TYR A 94 -11.18 7.75 -8.32
C TYR A 94 -10.23 8.27 -9.41
N GLN A 95 -10.69 8.33 -10.67
CA GLN A 95 -9.86 8.68 -11.83
C GLN A 95 -9.22 10.08 -11.78
N SER A 96 -9.76 10.98 -10.95
CA SER A 96 -9.27 12.35 -10.77
C SER A 96 -8.22 12.48 -9.65
N LYS A 97 -7.99 11.43 -8.87
CA LYS A 97 -7.06 11.45 -7.74
C LYS A 97 -5.66 11.07 -8.18
N SER A 98 -4.68 11.93 -7.89
CA SER A 98 -3.26 11.68 -8.16
C SER A 98 -2.70 10.47 -7.42
N TYR A 99 -3.31 10.10 -6.29
CA TYR A 99 -2.91 8.98 -5.45
C TYR A 99 -4.12 8.39 -4.74
N LEU A 100 -4.22 7.06 -4.73
CA LEU A 100 -5.21 6.33 -3.95
C LEU A 100 -4.68 6.07 -2.55
N GLN A 101 -5.51 6.26 -1.53
CA GLN A 101 -5.26 5.85 -0.15
C GLN A 101 -5.59 4.36 0.05
N ASP A 102 -5.09 3.76 1.14
CA ASP A 102 -5.21 2.32 1.38
C ASP A 102 -6.68 1.85 1.43
N TYR A 103 -7.54 2.60 2.12
CA TYR A 103 -8.97 2.28 2.18
C TYR A 103 -9.65 2.34 0.81
N GLU A 104 -9.20 3.19 -0.11
CA GLU A 104 -9.77 3.30 -1.45
C GLU A 104 -9.39 2.09 -2.31
N ILE A 105 -8.15 1.62 -2.16
CA ILE A 105 -7.69 0.38 -2.80
C ILE A 105 -8.51 -0.81 -2.26
N PHE A 106 -8.76 -0.85 -0.95
CA PHE A 106 -9.64 -1.85 -0.35
C PHE A 106 -11.06 -1.78 -0.91
N GLU A 107 -11.68 -0.60 -0.97
CA GLU A 107 -13.03 -0.41 -1.52
C GLU A 107 -13.16 -0.87 -2.98
N ILE A 108 -12.15 -0.59 -3.81
CA ILE A 108 -12.13 -1.04 -5.21
C ILE A 108 -12.09 -2.57 -5.28
N ILE A 109 -11.22 -3.20 -4.47
CA ILE A 109 -11.00 -4.64 -4.51
C ILE A 109 -12.18 -5.40 -3.89
N SER A 110 -12.66 -5.02 -2.70
CA SER A 110 -13.77 -5.70 -2.01
C SER A 110 -15.07 -5.63 -2.80
N ALA A 111 -15.34 -4.51 -3.47
CA ALA A 111 -16.53 -4.37 -4.29
C ALA A 111 -16.59 -5.36 -5.46
N CYS A 112 -15.45 -5.93 -5.87
CA CYS A 112 -15.36 -6.83 -7.02
C CYS A 112 -14.96 -8.27 -6.69
N TYR A 113 -14.15 -8.47 -5.65
CA TYR A 113 -13.72 -9.78 -5.16
C TYR A 113 -14.57 -10.32 -4.00
N GLY A 114 -15.40 -9.48 -3.40
CA GLY A 114 -16.19 -9.78 -2.21
C GLY A 114 -15.59 -9.19 -0.94
N GLU A 115 -16.45 -8.85 0.02
CA GLU A 115 -16.05 -8.27 1.31
C GLU A 115 -15.28 -9.26 2.19
N ASP A 116 -15.51 -10.57 2.00
CA ASP A 116 -14.81 -11.67 2.69
C ASP A 116 -13.29 -11.69 2.41
N LEU A 117 -12.85 -11.00 1.37
CA LEU A 117 -11.43 -10.86 1.03
C LEU A 117 -10.70 -9.92 2.00
N ILE A 118 -11.43 -9.10 2.76
CA ILE A 118 -10.85 -8.19 3.75
C ILE A 118 -11.14 -8.78 5.12
N ARG A 119 -10.17 -9.53 5.66
CA ARG A 119 -10.23 -9.92 7.07
C ARG A 119 -9.34 -8.97 7.84
N ASN A 120 -9.99 -8.03 8.50
CA ASN A 120 -9.38 -6.98 9.30
C ASN A 120 -8.73 -7.60 10.56
N GLU A 121 -7.54 -8.20 10.43
CA GLU A 121 -6.67 -8.34 11.60
C GLU A 121 -6.10 -6.95 11.87
N SER A 122 -6.78 -6.24 12.77
CA SER A 122 -6.54 -4.84 13.06
C SER A 122 -5.04 -4.52 13.20
N SER A 123 -4.57 -3.60 12.35
CA SER A 123 -3.28 -2.91 12.43
C SER A 123 -3.06 -2.16 13.75
N ALA A 124 -4.03 -2.23 14.68
CA ALA A 124 -3.97 -1.72 16.04
C ALA A 124 -2.69 -2.18 16.77
N VAL A 125 -2.22 -3.41 16.53
CA VAL A 125 -0.96 -3.90 17.11
C VAL A 125 0.24 -3.11 16.58
N LEU A 126 0.27 -2.82 15.28
CA LEU A 126 1.35 -2.05 14.66
C LEU A 126 1.36 -0.60 15.15
N TYR A 127 0.19 0.05 15.23
CA TYR A 127 0.05 1.40 15.79
C TYR A 127 0.42 1.46 17.28
N LEU A 128 0.05 0.44 18.07
CA LEU A 128 0.43 0.31 19.47
C LEU A 128 1.96 0.21 19.62
N VAL A 129 2.62 -0.60 18.79
CA VAL A 129 4.08 -0.74 18.80
C VAL A 129 4.76 0.58 18.45
N THR A 130 4.30 1.28 17.41
CA THR A 130 4.84 2.59 17.03
C THR A 130 4.64 3.64 18.13
N PHE A 131 3.47 3.64 18.79
CA PHE A 131 3.18 4.54 19.91
C PHE A 131 4.11 4.28 21.11
N ILE A 132 4.38 3.01 21.44
CA ILE A 132 5.32 2.63 22.51
C ILE A 132 6.74 3.11 22.18
N ILE A 133 7.21 2.95 20.94
CA ILE A 133 8.55 3.39 20.53
C ILE A 133 8.69 4.92 20.63
N LEU A 134 7.69 5.67 20.18
CA LEU A 134 7.69 7.13 20.25
C LEU A 134 7.65 7.64 21.69
N THR A 135 6.84 7.02 22.55
CA THR A 135 6.77 7.39 23.97
C THR A 135 8.06 7.08 24.72
N LEU A 136 8.66 5.90 24.51
CA LEU A 136 9.96 5.56 25.12
C LEU A 136 11.09 6.47 24.60
N GLY A 137 11.10 6.79 23.30
CA GLY A 137 12.03 7.75 22.71
C GLY A 137 11.89 9.13 23.34
N PHE A 138 10.67 9.64 23.49
CA PHE A 138 10.43 10.93 24.13
C PHE A 138 10.84 10.93 25.62
N CYS A 139 10.54 9.86 26.37
CA CYS A 139 10.98 9.72 27.75
C CYS A 139 12.50 9.71 27.90
N SER A 140 13.23 9.03 27.02
CA SER A 140 14.70 9.01 27.06
C SER A 140 15.31 10.38 26.77
N VAL A 141 14.84 11.10 25.74
CA VAL A 141 15.28 12.48 25.44
C VAL A 141 14.97 13.42 26.61
N TRP A 142 13.77 13.34 27.19
CA TRP A 142 13.38 14.13 28.36
C TRP A 142 14.29 13.85 29.57
N PHE A 143 14.61 12.57 29.83
CA PHE A 143 15.49 12.18 30.91
C PHE A 143 16.91 12.72 30.73
N PHE A 144 17.45 12.68 29.52
CA PHE A 144 18.77 13.25 29.20
C PHE A 144 18.79 14.78 29.36
N ILE A 145 17.78 15.49 28.86
CA ILE A 145 17.66 16.95 29.04
C ILE A 145 17.56 17.31 30.52
N LYS A 146 16.76 16.57 31.29
CA LYS A 146 16.61 16.82 32.74
C LYS A 146 17.90 16.56 33.50
N LYS A 147 18.65 15.50 33.15
CA LYS A 147 19.95 15.18 33.78
C LYS A 147 21.03 16.21 33.42
N SER A 148 21.00 16.76 32.21
CA SER A 148 21.99 17.74 31.74
C SER A 148 21.79 19.16 32.30
N LYS A 149 20.65 19.45 32.94
CA LYS A 149 20.38 20.72 33.66
C LYS A 149 20.80 20.69 35.13
N VAL A 150 21.25 19.54 35.64
CA VAL A 150 21.68 19.35 37.04
C VAL A 150 23.21 19.44 37.17
N PHE A 151 23.92 19.76 36.08
CA PHE A 151 25.34 20.10 36.06
C PHE A 151 25.51 21.58 35.70
#